data_AF-A0YUZ3-F1
#
_entry.id   AF-A0YUZ3-F1
#
_cell.length_a   1.000
_cell.length_b   1.000
_cell.length_c   1.000
_cell.angle_alpha   90.00
_cell.angle_beta   90.00
_cell.angle_gamma   90.00
#
_symmetry.space_group_name_H-M   'P 1'
#
loop_
_entity.id
_entity.type
_entity.pdbx_description
1 polymer ?
#
loop_
_entity_poly.entity_id
_entity_poly.type
_entity_poly.pdbx_seq_one_letter_code
_entity_poly.pdbx_strand_id
1 'polypeptide(L)'
;MNVKHFLSAIAATALTSTPVLAQSPWIYMGQASTGESIYVNSRSLVYRGRNHVDFVYQIGNEVIEGIAYCEENRWYAQGYGTYSPTSQATQSMINFACRADL
;
A
#
# COMPACT_ATOMS: atom_id res chain seq x y z
N MET A 1 72.39 9.65 -14.12
CA MET A 1 71.39 9.15 -13.16
C MET A 1 70.04 9.70 -13.57
N ASN A 2 69.05 8.84 -13.85
CA ASN A 2 67.72 9.22 -14.35
C ASN A 2 66.68 8.85 -13.30
N VAL A 3 66.03 9.83 -12.68
CA VAL A 3 64.90 9.61 -11.75
C VAL A 3 63.61 9.70 -12.57
N LYS A 4 62.91 8.57 -12.70
CA LYS A 4 61.58 8.53 -13.33
C LYS A 4 60.54 8.85 -12.26
N HIS A 5 59.90 10.02 -12.37
CA HIS A 5 58.76 10.40 -11.54
C HIS A 5 57.55 9.53 -11.90
N PHE A 6 57.03 8.79 -10.92
CA PHE A 6 55.77 8.06 -11.02
C PHE A 6 54.61 9.05 -10.82
N LEU A 7 53.82 9.30 -11.88
CA LEU A 7 52.55 10.02 -11.79
C LEU A 7 51.46 9.02 -11.39
N SER A 8 50.88 9.20 -10.20
CA SER A 8 49.75 8.40 -9.74
C SER A 8 48.45 9.08 -10.15
N ALA A 9 47.70 8.48 -11.08
CA ALA A 9 46.38 8.96 -11.48
C ALA A 9 45.32 8.43 -10.49
N ILE A 10 44.63 9.34 -9.80
CA ILE A 10 43.48 9.01 -8.96
C ILE A 10 42.25 8.97 -9.88
N ALA A 11 41.74 7.77 -10.17
CA ALA A 11 40.49 7.61 -10.89
C ALA A 11 39.32 7.89 -9.93
N ALA A 12 38.61 9.01 -10.15
CA ALA A 12 37.38 9.31 -9.44
C ALA A 12 36.22 8.48 -10.01
N THR A 13 35.76 7.47 -9.27
CA THR A 13 34.55 6.71 -9.59
C THR A 13 33.32 7.56 -9.25
N ALA A 14 32.63 8.08 -10.27
CA ALA A 14 31.34 8.73 -10.10
C ALA A 14 30.28 7.67 -9.78
N LEU A 15 29.67 7.75 -8.59
CA LEU A 15 28.54 6.92 -8.19
C LEU A 15 27.29 7.43 -8.90
N THR A 16 26.84 6.74 -9.95
CA THR A 16 25.55 7.02 -10.59
C THR A 16 24.43 6.38 -9.76
N SER A 17 23.77 7.14 -8.88
CA SER A 17 22.55 6.69 -8.22
C SER A 17 21.37 6.77 -9.20
N THR A 18 20.79 5.64 -9.57
CA THR A 18 19.51 5.65 -10.29
C THR A 18 18.38 6.03 -9.31
N PRO A 19 17.46 6.92 -9.70
CA PRO A 19 16.29 7.18 -8.88
C PRO A 19 15.43 5.90 -8.83
N VAL A 20 15.16 5.39 -7.63
CA VAL A 20 14.18 4.32 -7.46
C VAL A 20 12.80 4.94 -7.69
N LEU A 21 12.05 4.44 -8.66
CA LEU A 21 10.64 4.80 -8.82
C LEU A 21 9.88 4.15 -7.66
N ALA A 22 9.48 4.95 -6.67
CA ALA A 22 8.65 4.46 -5.59
C ALA A 22 7.30 4.01 -6.16
N GLN A 23 7.02 2.70 -6.13
CA GLN A 23 5.72 2.16 -6.50
C GLN A 23 4.65 2.75 -5.58
N SER A 24 3.52 3.17 -6.17
CA SER A 24 2.37 3.70 -5.42
C SER A 24 1.87 2.63 -4.44
N PRO A 25 1.58 2.97 -3.17
CA PRO A 25 1.08 1.99 -2.21
C PRO A 25 -0.41 1.65 -2.44
N TRP A 26 -1.09 2.36 -3.34
CA TRP A 26 -2.52 2.18 -3.63
C TRP A 26 -2.76 1.00 -4.58
N ILE A 27 -3.40 -0.03 -4.06
CA ILE A 27 -3.72 -1.26 -4.81
C ILE A 27 -5.19 -1.21 -5.22
N TYR A 28 -5.46 -1.38 -6.52
CA TYR A 28 -6.81 -1.35 -7.07
C TYR A 28 -7.59 -2.62 -6.72
N MET A 29 -8.78 -2.45 -6.15
CA MET A 29 -9.65 -3.54 -5.71
C MET A 29 -10.79 -3.84 -6.70
N GLY A 30 -11.10 -2.91 -7.59
CA GLY A 30 -12.24 -3.01 -8.52
C GLY A 30 -13.16 -1.79 -8.47
N GLN A 31 -14.27 -1.86 -9.19
CA GLN A 31 -15.36 -0.88 -9.12
C GLN A 31 -16.47 -1.36 -8.15
N ALA A 32 -16.90 -0.46 -7.28
CA ALA A 32 -18.05 -0.63 -6.41
C ALA A 32 -19.36 -0.73 -7.21
N SER A 33 -20.45 -1.16 -6.57
CA SER A 33 -21.78 -1.18 -7.18
C SER A 33 -22.28 0.22 -7.59
N THR A 34 -21.72 1.28 -7.00
CA THR A 34 -21.97 2.68 -7.37
C THR A 34 -21.25 3.11 -8.65
N GLY A 35 -20.31 2.31 -9.16
CA GLY A 35 -19.42 2.65 -10.27
C GLY A 35 -18.10 3.29 -9.85
N GLU A 36 -17.89 3.52 -8.55
CA GLU A 36 -16.67 4.15 -8.04
C GLU A 36 -15.53 3.15 -7.90
N SER A 37 -14.32 3.54 -8.30
CA SER A 37 -13.13 2.73 -8.09
C SER A 37 -12.75 2.67 -6.60
N ILE A 38 -12.40 1.47 -6.13
CA ILE A 38 -11.88 1.24 -4.78
C ILE A 38 -10.38 0.95 -4.85
N TYR A 39 -9.61 1.61 -3.99
CA TYR A 39 -8.20 1.35 -3.78
C TYR A 39 -7.91 1.13 -2.29
N VAL A 40 -6.93 0.29 -1.95
CA VAL A 40 -6.44 0.13 -0.58
C VAL A 40 -4.99 0.54 -0.51
N ASN A 41 -4.62 1.30 0.52
CA ASN A 41 -3.23 1.63 0.79
C ASN A 41 -2.54 0.44 1.48
N SER A 42 -1.72 -0.29 0.73
CA SER A 42 -0.99 -1.48 1.21
C SER A 42 -0.04 -1.20 2.38
N ARG A 43 0.38 0.04 2.60
CA ARG A 43 1.26 0.44 3.71
C ARG A 43 0.51 0.86 4.97
N SER A 44 -0.81 0.89 4.93
CA SER A 44 -1.67 1.33 6.04
C SER A 44 -2.18 0.19 6.91
N LEU A 45 -1.90 -1.06 6.55
CA LEU A 45 -2.44 -2.24 7.24
C LEU A 45 -1.80 -2.39 8.64
N VAL A 46 -2.62 -2.36 9.68
CA VAL A 46 -2.18 -2.55 11.08
C VAL A 46 -3.05 -3.60 11.76
N TYR A 47 -2.48 -4.75 12.08
CA TYR A 47 -3.18 -5.82 12.80
C TYR A 47 -3.39 -5.45 14.28
N ARG A 48 -4.63 -5.57 14.77
CA ARG A 48 -5.02 -5.17 16.15
C ARG A 48 -5.35 -6.35 17.07
N GLY A 49 -5.14 -7.59 16.63
CA GLY A 49 -5.62 -8.79 17.35
C GLY A 49 -7.10 -9.05 17.11
N ARG A 50 -7.58 -10.23 17.51
CA ARG A 50 -8.97 -10.69 17.28
C ARG A 50 -9.40 -10.64 15.80
N ASN A 51 -8.46 -10.86 14.87
CA ASN A 51 -8.73 -10.79 13.44
C ASN A 51 -9.34 -9.45 12.98
N HIS A 52 -8.92 -8.36 13.64
CA HIS A 52 -9.23 -7.00 13.22
C HIS A 52 -8.00 -6.35 12.58
N VAL A 53 -8.19 -5.65 11.46
CA VAL A 53 -7.13 -4.94 10.74
C VAL A 53 -7.56 -3.50 10.49
N ASP A 54 -6.79 -2.54 10.98
CA ASP A 54 -6.95 -1.15 10.56
C ASP A 54 -6.35 -0.98 9.17
N PHE A 55 -7.00 -0.21 8.32
CA PHE A 55 -6.55 0.07 6.97
C PHE A 55 -7.10 1.40 6.47
N VAL A 56 -6.47 1.94 5.43
CA VAL A 56 -6.95 3.13 4.71
C VAL A 56 -7.33 2.71 3.30
N TYR A 57 -8.53 3.09 2.88
CA TYR A 57 -9.02 2.86 1.52
C TYR A 57 -9.51 4.15 0.89
N GLN A 58 -9.57 4.16 -0.43
CA GLN A 58 -10.14 5.22 -1.22
C GLN A 58 -11.33 4.66 -2.00
N ILE A 59 -12.45 5.39 -2.01
CA ILE A 59 -13.59 5.14 -2.88
C ILE A 59 -13.98 6.45 -3.56
N GLY A 60 -14.02 6.45 -4.89
CA GLY A 60 -14.18 7.70 -5.64
C GLY A 60 -13.05 8.68 -5.31
N ASN A 61 -13.40 9.86 -4.80
CA ASN A 61 -12.44 10.89 -4.37
C ASN A 61 -12.22 10.95 -2.85
N GLU A 62 -12.83 10.04 -2.09
CA GLU A 62 -12.76 10.04 -0.63
C GLU A 62 -11.75 9.01 -0.12
N VAL A 63 -10.92 9.43 0.83
CA VAL A 63 -9.99 8.56 1.57
C VAL A 63 -10.54 8.37 2.97
N ILE A 64 -10.70 7.10 3.38
CA ILE A 64 -11.41 6.71 4.59
C ILE A 64 -10.54 5.76 5.40
N GLU A 65 -10.43 6.03 6.70
CA GLU A 65 -9.89 5.09 7.68
C GLU A 65 -10.95 4.02 7.99
N GLY A 66 -10.54 2.76 7.98
CA GLY A 66 -11.44 1.64 8.24
C GLY A 66 -10.85 0.59 9.17
N ILE A 67 -11.74 -0.23 9.70
CA ILE A 67 -11.39 -1.41 10.51
C ILE A 67 -12.07 -2.61 9.88
N ALA A 68 -11.29 -3.54 9.34
CA ALA A 68 -11.80 -4.80 8.81
C ALA A 68 -12.03 -5.78 9.96
N TYR A 69 -13.24 -6.32 10.06
CA TYR A 69 -13.62 -7.40 10.97
C TYR A 69 -13.57 -8.72 10.17
N CYS A 70 -12.39 -9.34 10.13
CA CYS A 70 -12.09 -10.38 9.15
C CYS A 70 -12.90 -11.67 9.34
N GLU A 71 -13.28 -12.00 10.57
CA GLU A 71 -14.17 -13.15 10.86
C GLU A 71 -15.63 -12.87 10.48
N GLU A 72 -16.04 -11.60 10.50
CA GLU A 72 -17.43 -11.21 10.23
C GLU A 72 -17.67 -10.89 8.75
N ASN A 73 -16.62 -10.83 7.93
CA ASN A 73 -16.66 -10.32 6.56
C ASN A 73 -17.33 -8.93 6.48
N ARG A 74 -16.92 -8.02 7.37
CA ARG A 74 -17.45 -6.66 7.51
C ARG A 74 -16.33 -5.66 7.69
N TRP A 75 -16.61 -4.38 7.48
CA TRP A 75 -15.71 -3.31 7.93
C TRP A 75 -16.48 -2.14 8.49
N TYR A 76 -15.85 -1.46 9.44
CA TYR A 76 -16.23 -0.12 9.86
C TYR A 76 -15.52 0.91 8.96
N ALA A 77 -16.26 1.92 8.51
CA ALA A 77 -15.78 3.09 7.79
C ALA A 77 -15.93 4.33 8.68
N GLN A 78 -14.83 5.00 8.99
CA GLN A 78 -14.81 6.16 9.86
C GLN A 78 -15.73 7.27 9.31
N GLY A 79 -16.61 7.78 10.17
CA GLY A 79 -17.59 8.80 9.80
C GLY A 79 -18.88 8.27 9.16
N TYR A 80 -18.96 6.98 8.82
CA TYR A 80 -20.10 6.40 8.10
C TYR A 80 -20.79 5.26 8.86
N GLY A 81 -20.05 4.22 9.26
CA GLY A 81 -20.62 3.05 9.95
C GLY A 81 -20.06 1.72 9.47
N THR A 82 -20.74 0.63 9.82
CA THR A 82 -20.29 -0.74 9.50
C THR A 82 -21.06 -1.31 8.32
N TYR A 83 -20.32 -1.86 7.36
CA TYR A 83 -20.82 -2.40 6.11
C TYR A 83 -20.42 -3.86 5.90
N SER A 84 -21.19 -4.55 5.06
CA SER A 84 -20.84 -5.87 4.50
C SER A 84 -20.58 -5.72 3.00
N PRO A 85 -19.69 -6.52 2.40
CA PRO A 85 -19.46 -6.50 0.96
C PRO A 85 -20.75 -6.74 0.15
N THR A 86 -20.99 -5.89 -0.84
CA THR A 86 -22.13 -6.00 -1.79
C THR A 86 -21.68 -6.08 -3.24
N SER A 87 -20.39 -5.93 -3.50
CA SER A 87 -19.75 -6.05 -4.82
C SER A 87 -18.44 -6.81 -4.73
N GLN A 88 -17.97 -7.34 -5.88
CA GLN A 88 -16.67 -7.99 -5.98
C GLN A 88 -15.52 -7.07 -5.52
N ALA A 89 -15.63 -5.75 -5.74
CA ALA A 89 -14.61 -4.80 -5.31
C ALA A 89 -14.56 -4.67 -3.78
N THR A 90 -15.71 -4.54 -3.12
CA THR A 90 -15.78 -4.49 -1.65
C THR A 90 -15.34 -5.82 -1.03
N GLN A 91 -15.63 -6.96 -1.67
CA GLN A 91 -15.13 -8.26 -1.21
C GLN A 91 -13.61 -8.37 -1.38
N SER A 92 -13.07 -7.87 -2.50
CA SER A 92 -11.63 -7.86 -2.76
C SER A 92 -10.89 -6.96 -1.78
N MET A 93 -11.47 -5.81 -1.42
CA MET A 93 -10.97 -4.90 -0.39
C MET A 93 -10.86 -5.59 0.98
N ILE A 94 -11.93 -6.24 1.46
CA ILE A 94 -11.90 -6.98 2.73
C ILE A 94 -10.88 -8.12 2.67
N ASN A 95 -10.91 -8.91 1.59
CA ASN A 95 -9.94 -9.99 1.40
C ASN A 95 -8.50 -9.48 1.36
N PHE A 96 -8.25 -8.27 0.87
CA PHE A 96 -6.92 -7.68 0.86
C PHE A 96 -6.49 -7.24 2.26
N ALA A 97 -7.35 -6.52 2.98
CA ALA A 97 -7.05 -6.09 4.36
C ALA A 97 -6.88 -7.28 5.31
N CYS A 98 -7.64 -8.35 5.10
CA CYS A 98 -7.65 -9.54 5.95
C CYS A 98 -6.66 -10.63 5.55
N ARG A 99 -5.83 -10.42 4.52
CA ARG A 99 -4.74 -11.36 4.21
C ARG A 99 -3.74 -11.32 5.36
N ALA A 100 -3.63 -12.45 6.06
CA ALA A 100 -2.86 -12.61 7.29
C ALA A 100 -1.33 -12.60 7.14
N ASP A 101 -0.79 -12.41 5.92
CA ASP A 101 0.64 -12.55 5.65
C ASP A 101 1.19 -11.37 4.82
N LEU A 102 1.89 -10.47 5.51
CA LEU A 102 3.09 -9.77 5.01
C LEU A 102 4.17 -9.84 6.09
#